data_AF-A0A397HUA6-F1
#
_entry.id   AF-A0A397HUA6-F1
#
_cell.length_a   1.000
_cell.length_b   1.000
_cell.length_c   1.000
_cell.angle_alpha   90.00
_cell.angle_beta   90.00
_cell.angle_gamma   90.00
#
_symmetry.space_group_name_H-M   'P 1'
#
loop_
_entity.id
_entity.type
_entity.pdbx_description
1 polymer ?
#
loop_
_entity_poly.entity_id
_entity_poly.type
_entity_poly.pdbx_seq_one_letter_code
_entity_poly.pdbx_strand_id
1 'polypeptide(L)'
;MTDIENIANLIKTGQAPRIVVLVGAGISAAAGIPDFRSPETGIYDRLKPLKLPYPEAIFHTSYFKHTPEPFYAIARARHPRSLKPTITHAFLALLAKKNLLHFLFTQNIDGLEQDVGVPEDKILNAHGSWRTQRCWKCETPYPDDLMKQAINTGNVPYCQVPDCGGAVKPDVVFFGQPLPAEFAEKKTKVPEADLMLVMGTSLKVAPCSELPRLVREGVPRVLINRETAGNLGMRPEDVCILGDCDDGVRKLADALGWTEEMESLWKEAIAAKDAVQEDWGDEERLEELIDKYAKTLTDARMISDGHKRMLENHLGKKFADVLNRTRLGPAIQRSSSDARPVVLMTCGVAGSGKSTLAKSICSAYPSFTRLSIDTYIYTHHGLYNVDYPEKHYEKYQTEAEAALKRQLVHILEHGDANVVLDFSFAFREVRDEWKVLISESGGRWVLVYLNVDPTEIRRRVAARNAVVEKDGDSAFCLTEDVLERYLRGFERPVGEGEIVVNVD
;
A
#
# COMPACT_ATOMS: atom_id res chain seq x y z
N MET A 1 37.76 -16.51 -10.04
CA MET A 1 36.48 -16.27 -10.74
C MET A 1 35.74 -15.22 -9.96
N THR A 2 35.10 -14.27 -10.63
CA THR A 2 34.18 -13.32 -9.98
C THR A 2 32.93 -14.04 -9.48
N ASP A 3 32.16 -13.42 -8.58
CA ASP A 3 30.91 -14.04 -8.09
C ASP A 3 29.92 -14.32 -9.24
N ILE A 4 29.85 -13.45 -10.24
CA ILE A 4 29.03 -13.63 -11.44
C ILE A 4 29.53 -14.84 -12.26
N GLU A 5 30.85 -14.98 -12.45
CA GLU A 5 31.42 -16.13 -13.15
C GLU A 5 31.14 -17.45 -12.41
N ASN A 6 31.14 -17.45 -11.08
CA ASN A 6 30.79 -18.61 -10.27
C ASN A 6 29.34 -19.03 -10.52
N ILE A 7 28.40 -18.09 -10.47
CA ILE A 7 26.99 -18.35 -10.79
C ILE A 7 26.82 -18.84 -12.22
N ALA A 8 27.47 -18.18 -13.19
CA ALA A 8 27.41 -18.59 -14.59
C ALA A 8 27.96 -20.00 -14.79
N ASN A 9 29.02 -20.39 -14.07
CA ASN A 9 29.56 -21.74 -14.12
C ASN A 9 28.64 -22.79 -13.49
N LEU A 10 27.93 -22.47 -12.40
CA LEU A 10 26.90 -23.37 -11.85
C LEU A 10 25.81 -23.69 -12.87
N ILE A 11 25.37 -22.68 -13.61
CA ILE A 11 24.37 -22.83 -14.67
C ILE A 11 24.96 -23.64 -15.84
N LYS A 12 26.12 -23.24 -16.38
CA LYS A 12 26.76 -23.89 -17.55
C LYS A 12 27.14 -25.35 -17.31
N THR A 13 27.53 -25.70 -16.09
CA THR A 13 27.90 -27.08 -15.72
C THR A 13 26.70 -27.95 -15.34
N GLY A 14 25.48 -27.41 -15.39
CA GLY A 14 24.26 -28.15 -15.07
C GLY A 14 24.05 -28.41 -13.58
N GLN A 15 24.76 -27.70 -12.70
CA GLN A 15 24.60 -27.80 -11.25
C GLN A 15 23.37 -27.02 -10.74
N ALA A 16 22.83 -26.10 -11.55
CA ALA A 16 21.63 -25.33 -11.24
C ALA A 16 20.51 -25.53 -12.30
N PRO A 17 19.97 -26.76 -12.48
CA PRO A 17 18.97 -27.04 -13.51
C PRO A 17 17.58 -26.47 -13.16
N ARG A 18 17.32 -26.13 -11.89
CA ARG A 18 16.04 -25.58 -11.43
C ARG A 18 16.23 -24.17 -10.87
N ILE A 19 16.04 -23.18 -11.74
CA ILE A 19 16.15 -21.77 -11.37
C ILE A 19 14.77 -21.23 -11.01
N VAL A 20 14.61 -20.79 -9.76
CA VAL A 20 13.42 -20.04 -9.33
C VAL A 20 13.72 -18.56 -9.40
N VAL A 21 12.78 -17.79 -9.95
CA VAL A 21 12.95 -16.35 -10.12
C VAL A 21 11.86 -15.60 -9.36
N LEU A 22 12.23 -14.54 -8.66
CA LEU A 22 11.32 -13.55 -8.09
C LEU A 22 11.63 -12.17 -8.68
N VAL A 23 10.63 -11.55 -9.31
CA VAL A 23 10.77 -10.21 -9.89
C VAL A 23 9.77 -9.22 -9.31
N GLY A 24 10.07 -7.93 -9.45
CA GLY A 24 9.17 -6.83 -9.14
C GLY A 24 9.39 -5.63 -10.05
N ALA A 25 8.81 -4.49 -9.68
CA ALA A 25 8.64 -3.35 -10.61
C ALA A 25 9.95 -2.78 -11.17
N GLY A 26 11.09 -3.01 -10.50
CA GLY A 26 12.40 -2.57 -10.97
C GLY A 26 12.82 -3.19 -12.31
N ILE A 27 12.32 -4.37 -12.68
CA ILE A 27 12.62 -4.96 -14.01
C ILE A 27 11.89 -4.25 -15.15
N SER A 28 10.82 -3.51 -14.83
CA SER A 28 9.98 -2.76 -15.79
C SER A 28 10.26 -1.26 -15.77
N ALA A 29 11.19 -0.77 -14.93
CA ALA A 29 11.49 0.66 -14.84
C ALA A 29 11.98 1.25 -16.18
N ALA A 30 12.82 0.52 -16.92
CA ALA A 30 13.30 0.92 -18.24
C ALA A 30 12.21 0.90 -19.32
N ALA A 31 11.08 0.22 -19.08
CA ALA A 31 9.90 0.25 -19.96
C ALA A 31 9.06 1.52 -19.80
N GLY A 32 9.44 2.44 -18.89
CA GLY A 32 8.76 3.70 -18.67
C GLY A 32 7.62 3.64 -17.67
N ILE A 33 7.53 2.60 -16.84
CA ILE A 33 6.59 2.57 -15.71
C ILE A 33 7.07 3.58 -14.67
N PRO A 34 6.35 4.70 -14.44
CA PRO A 34 6.66 5.58 -13.33
C PRO A 34 6.44 4.80 -12.04
N ASP A 35 7.34 4.98 -11.08
CA ASP A 35 7.10 4.38 -9.78
C ASP A 35 5.86 5.02 -9.11
N PHE A 36 5.36 4.34 -8.09
CA PHE A 36 4.19 4.84 -7.38
C PHE A 36 4.54 6.00 -6.44
N ARG A 37 5.80 6.07 -5.96
CA ARG A 37 6.18 6.73 -4.71
C ARG A 37 7.20 7.86 -4.87
N SER A 38 7.83 8.06 -6.03
CA SER A 38 8.81 9.13 -6.20
C SER A 38 8.16 10.50 -5.99
N PRO A 39 8.80 11.40 -5.24
CA PRO A 39 8.39 12.79 -5.16
C PRO A 39 8.30 13.40 -6.56
N GLU A 40 7.28 14.24 -6.78
CA GLU A 40 7.00 15.01 -8.01
C GLU A 40 6.61 14.18 -9.25
N THR A 41 7.20 13.01 -9.43
CA THR A 41 7.06 12.21 -10.66
C THR A 41 6.17 10.97 -10.46
N GLY A 42 6.06 10.48 -9.23
CA GLY A 42 5.32 9.27 -8.87
C GLY A 42 3.81 9.45 -8.93
N ILE A 43 3.09 8.34 -9.14
CA ILE A 43 1.62 8.34 -9.32
C ILE A 43 0.92 9.01 -8.12
N TYR A 44 1.33 8.70 -6.90
CA TYR A 44 0.70 9.24 -5.68
C TYR A 44 0.76 10.77 -5.57
N ASP A 45 1.87 11.37 -5.96
CA ASP A 45 2.05 12.82 -5.91
C ASP A 45 1.16 13.54 -6.93
N ARG A 46 1.00 12.94 -8.12
CA ARG A 46 0.11 13.47 -9.16
C ARG A 46 -1.37 13.39 -8.77
N LEU A 47 -1.74 12.47 -7.86
CA LEU A 47 -3.12 12.27 -7.42
C LEU A 47 -3.58 13.21 -6.30
N LYS A 48 -2.69 14.06 -5.76
CA LYS A 48 -3.02 15.05 -4.72
C LYS A 48 -4.30 15.87 -5.00
N PRO A 49 -4.60 16.33 -6.24
CA PRO A 49 -5.83 17.07 -6.51
C PRO A 49 -7.13 16.29 -6.25
N LEU A 50 -7.08 14.95 -6.26
CA LEU A 50 -8.24 14.09 -5.97
C LEU A 50 -8.58 14.03 -4.48
N LYS A 51 -7.74 14.59 -3.59
CA LYS A 51 -7.94 14.63 -2.13
C LYS A 51 -8.27 13.25 -1.56
N LEU A 52 -7.53 12.23 -2.01
CA LEU A 52 -7.65 10.88 -1.48
C LEU A 52 -7.37 10.88 0.04
N PRO A 53 -8.02 10.00 0.82
CA PRO A 53 -7.80 9.92 2.26
C PRO A 53 -6.35 9.54 2.60
N TYR A 54 -5.71 8.80 1.71
CA TYR A 54 -4.28 8.49 1.66
C TYR A 54 -3.95 8.04 0.22
N PRO A 55 -2.69 8.12 -0.24
CA PRO A 55 -2.37 7.93 -1.65
C PRO A 55 -2.69 6.52 -2.19
N GLU A 56 -2.53 5.48 -1.38
CA GLU A 56 -2.81 4.09 -1.74
C GLU A 56 -4.31 3.77 -1.85
N ALA A 57 -5.21 4.68 -1.44
CA ALA A 57 -6.64 4.40 -1.33
C ALA A 57 -7.25 3.91 -2.64
N ILE A 58 -6.81 4.44 -3.78
CA ILE A 58 -7.28 4.04 -5.12
C ILE A 58 -7.04 2.57 -5.45
N PHE A 59 -6.08 1.91 -4.79
CA PHE A 59 -5.76 0.50 -4.95
C PHE A 59 -6.29 -0.35 -3.79
N HIS A 60 -7.18 0.19 -2.95
CA HIS A 60 -7.80 -0.54 -1.85
C HIS A 60 -9.22 -0.95 -2.22
N THR A 61 -9.58 -2.22 -2.00
CA THR A 61 -10.91 -2.74 -2.43
C THR A 61 -12.06 -2.00 -1.75
N SER A 62 -11.87 -1.59 -0.49
CA SER A 62 -12.88 -0.83 0.25
C SER A 62 -13.16 0.56 -0.33
N TYR A 63 -12.19 1.17 -1.01
CA TYR A 63 -12.35 2.45 -1.69
C TYR A 63 -12.94 2.22 -3.10
N PHE A 64 -12.35 1.29 -3.87
CA PHE A 64 -12.77 0.99 -5.23
C PHE A 64 -14.23 0.62 -5.37
N LYS A 65 -14.77 -0.17 -4.42
CA LYS A 65 -16.18 -0.58 -4.45
C LYS A 65 -17.17 0.57 -4.38
N HIS A 66 -16.75 1.73 -3.87
CA HIS A 66 -17.59 2.91 -3.65
C HIS A 66 -17.24 4.07 -4.58
N THR A 67 -15.97 4.16 -4.94
CA THR A 67 -15.39 5.25 -5.75
C THR A 67 -14.41 4.66 -6.79
N PRO A 68 -14.91 3.92 -7.80
CA PRO A 68 -14.07 3.32 -8.85
C PRO A 68 -13.56 4.31 -9.90
N GLU A 69 -14.15 5.51 -10.00
CA GLU A 69 -13.86 6.51 -11.03
C GLU A 69 -12.37 6.94 -11.07
N PRO A 70 -11.72 7.25 -9.93
CA PRO A 70 -10.30 7.60 -9.91
C PRO A 70 -9.38 6.51 -10.49
N PHE A 71 -9.69 5.23 -10.23
CA PHE A 71 -8.92 4.13 -10.78
C PHE A 71 -9.03 4.09 -12.31
N TYR A 72 -10.23 4.27 -12.85
CA TYR A 72 -10.45 4.27 -14.30
C TYR A 72 -9.90 5.51 -15.00
N ALA A 73 -9.85 6.65 -14.33
CA ALA A 73 -9.14 7.83 -14.82
C ALA A 73 -7.64 7.56 -15.02
N ILE A 74 -7.01 6.88 -14.06
CA ILE A 74 -5.60 6.49 -14.15
C ILE A 74 -5.41 5.42 -15.22
N ALA A 75 -6.27 4.41 -15.26
CA ALA A 75 -6.19 3.33 -16.25
C ALA A 75 -6.30 3.85 -17.69
N ARG A 76 -7.11 4.90 -17.93
CA ARG A 76 -7.18 5.60 -19.23
C ARG A 76 -5.91 6.39 -19.52
N ALA A 77 -5.36 7.10 -18.55
CA ALA A 77 -4.14 7.89 -18.78
C ALA A 77 -2.87 7.04 -18.93
N ARG A 78 -2.91 5.79 -18.46
CA ARG A 78 -1.78 4.88 -18.38
C ARG A 78 -2.21 3.51 -18.86
N HIS A 79 -2.20 3.30 -20.17
CA HIS A 79 -2.50 2.00 -20.77
C HIS A 79 -1.34 1.02 -20.51
N PRO A 80 -1.47 0.03 -19.61
CA PRO A 80 -0.36 -0.87 -19.28
C PRO A 80 0.02 -1.78 -20.46
N ARG A 81 -0.92 -1.99 -21.40
CA ARG A 81 -0.73 -2.85 -22.58
C ARG A 81 0.18 -2.24 -23.65
N SER A 82 0.48 -0.94 -23.62
CA SER A 82 1.41 -0.31 -24.57
C SER A 82 2.89 -0.46 -24.20
N LEU A 83 3.18 -0.93 -22.98
CA LEU A 83 4.54 -1.05 -22.46
C LEU A 83 5.36 -2.09 -23.25
N LYS A 84 6.63 -1.80 -23.48
CA LYS A 84 7.55 -2.71 -24.16
C LYS A 84 8.39 -3.49 -23.15
N PRO A 85 8.61 -4.80 -23.35
CA PRO A 85 9.48 -5.57 -22.47
C PRO A 85 10.93 -5.06 -22.44
N THR A 86 11.61 -5.29 -21.33
CA THR A 86 13.03 -4.93 -21.13
C THR A 86 13.95 -6.12 -21.43
N ILE A 87 15.26 -5.90 -21.39
CA ILE A 87 16.27 -6.97 -21.51
C ILE A 87 16.10 -8.01 -20.41
N THR A 88 15.81 -7.56 -19.19
CA THR A 88 15.55 -8.46 -18.06
C THR A 88 14.40 -9.43 -18.36
N HIS A 89 13.33 -8.99 -19.04
CA HIS A 89 12.23 -9.87 -19.46
C HIS A 89 12.70 -10.91 -20.49
N ALA A 90 13.46 -10.48 -21.51
CA ALA A 90 13.99 -11.41 -22.52
C ALA A 90 14.89 -12.49 -21.90
N PHE A 91 15.65 -12.16 -20.85
CA PHE A 91 16.42 -13.15 -20.10
C PHE A 91 15.54 -14.20 -19.42
N LEU A 92 14.38 -13.83 -18.85
CA LEU A 92 13.41 -14.78 -18.28
C LEU A 92 12.90 -15.77 -19.34
N ALA A 93 12.55 -15.25 -20.52
CA ALA A 93 12.13 -16.07 -21.65
C ALA A 93 13.25 -17.01 -22.11
N LEU A 94 14.51 -16.54 -22.13
CA LEU A 94 15.66 -17.35 -22.50
C LEU A 94 15.92 -18.48 -21.48
N LEU A 95 15.77 -18.22 -20.18
CA LEU A 95 15.81 -19.27 -19.15
C LEU A 95 14.75 -20.35 -19.39
N ALA A 96 13.54 -19.95 -19.77
CA ALA A 96 12.47 -20.88 -20.12
C ALA A 96 12.81 -21.69 -21.38
N LYS A 97 13.25 -21.03 -22.47
CA LYS A 97 13.66 -21.69 -23.72
C LYS A 97 14.81 -22.68 -23.52
N LYS A 98 15.72 -22.41 -22.59
CA LYS A 98 16.82 -23.32 -22.22
C LYS A 98 16.42 -24.39 -21.19
N ASN A 99 15.14 -24.51 -20.84
CA ASN A 99 14.60 -25.45 -19.84
C ASN A 99 15.21 -25.32 -18.43
N LEU A 100 15.69 -24.12 -18.07
CA LEU A 100 16.28 -23.85 -16.76
C LEU A 100 15.31 -23.15 -15.81
N LEU A 101 14.29 -22.46 -16.34
CA LEU A 101 13.26 -21.83 -15.53
C LEU A 101 12.40 -22.90 -14.85
N HIS A 102 12.59 -23.04 -13.54
CA HIS A 102 11.76 -23.91 -12.73
C HIS A 102 10.40 -23.25 -12.47
N PHE A 103 10.42 -22.01 -11.97
CA PHE A 103 9.22 -21.22 -11.71
C PHE A 103 9.55 -19.73 -11.56
N LEU A 104 8.65 -18.85 -12.01
CA LEU A 104 8.75 -17.39 -11.92
C LEU A 104 7.61 -16.83 -11.06
N PHE A 105 7.97 -16.10 -10.01
CA PHE A 105 7.05 -15.26 -9.26
C PHE A 105 7.23 -13.81 -9.71
N THR A 106 6.18 -13.19 -10.23
CA THR A 106 6.18 -11.75 -10.52
C THR A 106 5.25 -11.01 -9.57
N GLN A 107 5.75 -9.92 -9.01
CA GLN A 107 4.94 -8.93 -8.28
C GLN A 107 4.32 -7.89 -9.24
N ASN A 108 4.72 -7.91 -10.51
CA ASN A 108 4.23 -6.99 -11.52
C ASN A 108 2.85 -7.41 -12.00
N ILE A 109 2.15 -6.42 -12.54
CA ILE A 109 0.80 -6.59 -13.10
C ILE A 109 0.78 -6.30 -14.61
N ASP A 110 1.87 -5.75 -15.15
CA ASP A 110 2.00 -5.25 -16.53
C ASP A 110 1.88 -6.34 -17.60
N GLY A 111 2.26 -7.58 -17.28
CA GLY A 111 2.15 -8.74 -18.15
C GLY A 111 3.29 -8.88 -19.18
N LEU A 112 4.39 -8.14 -19.00
CA LEU A 112 5.51 -8.13 -19.92
C LEU A 112 6.27 -9.46 -19.94
N GLU A 113 6.20 -10.25 -18.86
CA GLU A 113 6.80 -11.58 -18.79
C GLU A 113 6.11 -12.56 -19.75
N GLN A 114 4.78 -12.51 -19.88
CA GLN A 114 4.05 -13.31 -20.86
C GLN A 114 4.29 -12.80 -22.29
N ASP A 115 4.44 -11.49 -22.48
CA ASP A 115 4.64 -10.89 -23.80
C ASP A 115 5.98 -11.31 -24.44
N VAL A 116 7.01 -11.58 -23.63
CA VAL A 116 8.28 -12.17 -24.12
C VAL A 116 8.23 -13.70 -24.25
N GLY A 117 7.09 -14.32 -23.92
CA GLY A 117 6.86 -15.75 -24.10
C GLY A 117 7.29 -16.63 -22.94
N VAL A 118 7.31 -16.13 -21.69
CA VAL A 118 7.41 -17.03 -20.53
C VAL A 118 6.14 -17.90 -20.47
N PRO A 119 6.27 -19.25 -20.39
CA PRO A 119 5.12 -20.15 -20.37
C PRO A 119 4.16 -19.89 -19.20
N GLU A 120 2.85 -19.94 -19.46
CA GLU A 120 1.82 -19.67 -18.45
C GLU A 120 1.87 -20.64 -17.25
N ASP A 121 2.27 -21.90 -17.47
CA ASP A 121 2.42 -22.91 -16.41
C ASP A 121 3.66 -22.71 -15.54
N LYS A 122 4.55 -21.78 -15.93
CA LYS A 122 5.82 -21.47 -15.27
C LYS A 122 5.83 -20.15 -14.54
N ILE A 123 4.75 -19.39 -14.57
CA ILE A 123 4.65 -18.05 -13.98
C ILE A 123 3.47 -17.96 -13.02
N LEU A 124 3.69 -17.27 -11.90
CA LEU A 124 2.65 -16.80 -11.02
C LEU A 124 2.68 -15.27 -10.95
N ASN A 125 1.59 -14.64 -11.40
CA ASN A 125 1.35 -13.21 -11.17
C ASN A 125 0.83 -13.04 -9.74
N ALA A 126 1.74 -12.87 -8.78
CA ALA A 126 1.40 -12.87 -7.35
C ALA A 126 0.45 -11.72 -6.97
N HIS A 127 0.53 -10.60 -7.67
CA HIS A 127 -0.38 -9.46 -7.51
C HIS A 127 -1.42 -9.36 -8.64
N GLY A 128 -1.67 -10.47 -9.35
CA GLY A 128 -2.63 -10.51 -10.44
C GLY A 128 -2.13 -9.83 -11.72
N SER A 129 -3.02 -9.55 -12.66
CA SER A 129 -2.63 -9.07 -14.00
C SER A 129 -3.69 -8.19 -14.66
N TRP A 130 -3.26 -7.29 -15.55
CA TRP A 130 -4.14 -6.49 -16.43
C TRP A 130 -4.69 -7.27 -17.65
N ARG A 131 -4.31 -8.54 -17.81
CA ARG A 131 -4.70 -9.36 -18.98
C ARG A 131 -6.17 -9.81 -18.94
N THR A 132 -6.74 -9.94 -17.76
CA THR A 132 -8.15 -10.35 -17.57
C THR A 132 -8.85 -9.43 -16.58
N GLN A 133 -10.18 -9.50 -16.54
CA GLN A 133 -11.02 -8.65 -15.70
C GLN A 133 -12.26 -9.38 -15.20
N ARG A 134 -12.67 -9.05 -13.97
CA ARG A 134 -13.83 -9.63 -13.29
C ARG A 134 -14.57 -8.59 -12.47
N CYS A 135 -15.85 -8.86 -12.21
CA CYS A 135 -16.61 -8.09 -11.23
C CYS A 135 -15.97 -8.22 -9.84
N TRP A 136 -15.74 -7.10 -9.13
CA TRP A 136 -15.16 -7.16 -7.78
C TRP A 136 -16.07 -7.89 -6.77
N LYS A 137 -17.39 -7.90 -7.03
CA LYS A 137 -18.42 -8.41 -6.10
C LYS A 137 -18.73 -9.90 -6.30
N CYS A 138 -18.94 -10.32 -7.54
CA CYS A 138 -19.37 -11.69 -7.87
C CYS A 138 -18.32 -12.49 -8.65
N GLU A 139 -17.16 -11.89 -8.92
CA GLU A 139 -16.01 -12.53 -9.60
C GLU A 139 -16.29 -13.05 -11.01
N THR A 140 -17.45 -12.72 -11.58
CA THR A 140 -17.81 -13.10 -12.95
C THR A 140 -16.85 -12.41 -13.94
N PRO A 141 -16.22 -13.18 -14.86
CA PRO A 141 -15.40 -12.62 -15.93
C PRO A 141 -16.14 -11.59 -16.76
N TYR A 142 -15.42 -10.56 -17.18
CA TYR A 142 -15.96 -9.47 -17.98
C TYR A 142 -15.32 -9.44 -19.38
N PRO A 143 -16.09 -9.25 -20.46
CA PRO A 143 -15.56 -9.23 -21.81
C PRO A 143 -14.49 -8.14 -22.03
N ASP A 144 -13.42 -8.47 -22.77
CA ASP A 144 -12.26 -7.57 -22.98
C ASP A 144 -12.59 -6.37 -23.86
N ASP A 145 -13.42 -6.57 -24.89
CA ASP A 145 -13.94 -5.51 -25.76
C ASP A 145 -14.73 -4.46 -24.96
N LEU A 146 -15.57 -4.89 -24.03
CA LEU A 146 -16.32 -3.98 -23.15
C LEU A 146 -15.41 -3.26 -22.15
N MET A 147 -14.36 -3.92 -21.65
CA MET A 147 -13.38 -3.28 -20.77
C MET A 147 -12.58 -2.22 -21.53
N LYS A 148 -12.12 -2.55 -22.75
CA LYS A 148 -11.46 -1.62 -23.67
C LYS A 148 -12.30 -0.38 -23.91
N GLN A 149 -13.57 -0.57 -24.25
CA GLN A 149 -14.51 0.54 -24.47
C GLN A 149 -14.68 1.41 -23.21
N ALA A 150 -14.80 0.79 -22.03
CA ALA A 150 -14.95 1.50 -20.77
C ALA A 150 -13.70 2.34 -20.45
N ILE A 151 -12.50 1.78 -20.59
CA ILE A 151 -11.23 2.48 -20.37
C ILE A 151 -11.09 3.65 -21.37
N ASN A 152 -11.33 3.42 -22.66
CA ASN A 152 -11.23 4.46 -23.69
C ASN A 152 -12.18 5.64 -23.45
N THR A 153 -13.39 5.34 -22.99
CA THR A 153 -14.40 6.37 -22.68
C THR A 153 -14.26 6.97 -21.29
N GLY A 154 -13.38 6.41 -20.45
CA GLY A 154 -13.23 6.80 -19.04
C GLY A 154 -14.42 6.42 -18.16
N ASN A 155 -15.32 5.56 -18.66
CA ASN A 155 -16.50 5.11 -17.93
C ASN A 155 -16.15 3.96 -16.98
N VAL A 156 -16.88 3.87 -15.87
CA VAL A 156 -16.79 2.72 -14.97
C VAL A 156 -17.58 1.55 -15.57
N PRO A 157 -16.93 0.40 -15.86
CA PRO A 157 -17.62 -0.81 -16.27
C PRO A 157 -18.34 -1.47 -15.09
N TYR A 158 -19.57 -1.93 -15.31
CA TYR A 158 -20.38 -2.63 -14.32
C TYR A 158 -20.72 -4.05 -14.79
N CYS A 159 -20.89 -4.95 -13.82
CA CYS A 159 -21.17 -6.36 -14.05
C CYS A 159 -22.44 -6.57 -14.86
N GLN A 160 -22.37 -7.47 -15.85
CA GLN A 160 -23.50 -7.84 -16.72
C GLN A 160 -24.47 -8.84 -16.07
N VAL A 161 -24.13 -9.40 -14.90
CA VAL A 161 -25.02 -10.29 -14.15
C VAL A 161 -26.18 -9.47 -13.58
N PRO A 162 -27.44 -9.83 -13.87
CA PRO A 162 -28.61 -9.16 -13.31
C PRO A 162 -28.50 -9.01 -11.79
N ASP A 163 -28.90 -7.85 -11.26
CA ASP A 163 -28.92 -7.51 -9.83
C ASP A 163 -27.55 -7.51 -9.10
N CYS A 164 -26.44 -7.78 -9.80
CA CYS A 164 -25.11 -7.70 -9.18
C CYS A 164 -24.72 -6.25 -8.86
N GLY A 165 -24.73 -5.39 -9.89
CA GLY A 165 -24.40 -3.96 -9.79
C GLY A 165 -22.97 -3.64 -9.36
N GLY A 166 -22.08 -4.64 -9.28
CA GLY A 166 -20.69 -4.42 -8.89
C GLY A 166 -19.86 -3.86 -10.04
N ALA A 167 -19.01 -2.87 -9.76
CA ALA A 167 -17.99 -2.43 -10.70
C ALA A 167 -17.08 -3.61 -11.10
N VAL A 168 -16.58 -3.57 -12.32
CA VAL A 168 -15.58 -4.51 -12.82
C VAL A 168 -14.22 -3.90 -12.58
N LYS A 169 -13.19 -4.73 -12.38
CA LYS A 169 -11.80 -4.31 -12.41
C LYS A 169 -10.94 -5.37 -13.10
N PRO A 170 -9.74 -5.01 -13.57
CA PRO A 170 -8.74 -6.01 -13.93
C PRO A 170 -8.46 -6.97 -12.77
N ASP A 171 -7.98 -8.16 -13.08
CA ASP A 171 -7.64 -9.22 -12.13
C ASP A 171 -6.32 -8.92 -11.39
N VAL A 172 -6.11 -7.65 -11.00
CA VAL A 172 -5.03 -7.18 -10.15
C VAL A 172 -5.43 -7.25 -8.68
N VAL A 173 -4.51 -7.64 -7.80
CA VAL A 173 -4.75 -7.76 -6.36
C VAL A 173 -4.70 -6.36 -5.75
N PHE A 174 -5.83 -5.90 -5.21
CA PHE A 174 -5.90 -4.66 -4.44
C PHE A 174 -5.53 -4.90 -2.98
N PHE A 175 -5.11 -3.84 -2.28
CA PHE A 175 -4.95 -3.90 -0.84
C PHE A 175 -6.25 -4.33 -0.15
N GLY A 176 -6.13 -5.28 0.77
CA GLY A 176 -7.25 -5.93 1.44
C GLY A 176 -7.85 -7.13 0.68
N GLN A 177 -7.28 -7.54 -0.46
CA GLN A 177 -7.61 -8.82 -1.12
C GLN A 177 -6.54 -9.86 -0.84
N PRO A 178 -6.93 -11.15 -0.73
CA PRO A 178 -5.94 -12.22 -0.70
C PRO A 178 -5.19 -12.30 -2.04
N LEU A 179 -3.94 -12.77 -1.98
CA LEU A 179 -3.22 -13.21 -3.17
C LEU A 179 -3.95 -14.39 -3.86
N PRO A 180 -3.62 -14.69 -5.13
CA PRO A 180 -4.16 -15.86 -5.81
C PRO A 180 -3.98 -17.13 -4.96
N ALA A 181 -5.02 -17.97 -4.89
CA ALA A 181 -5.03 -19.17 -4.05
C ALA A 181 -3.84 -20.11 -4.36
N GLU A 182 -3.44 -20.15 -5.63
CA GLU A 182 -2.28 -20.90 -6.10
C GLU A 182 -0.94 -20.43 -5.51
N PHE A 183 -0.83 -19.22 -4.94
CA PHE A 183 0.40 -18.76 -4.29
C PHE A 183 0.88 -19.72 -3.19
N ALA A 184 -0.05 -20.26 -2.40
CA ALA A 184 0.26 -21.20 -1.33
C ALA A 184 0.75 -22.57 -1.85
N GLU A 185 0.33 -22.96 -3.05
CA GLU A 185 0.83 -24.16 -3.73
C GLU A 185 2.18 -23.86 -4.40
N LYS A 186 2.27 -22.81 -5.21
CA LYS A 186 3.46 -22.52 -6.01
C LYS A 186 4.67 -22.16 -5.15
N LYS A 187 4.50 -21.58 -3.96
CA LYS A 187 5.63 -21.31 -3.04
C LYS A 187 6.46 -22.56 -2.70
N THR A 188 5.92 -23.78 -2.83
CA THR A 188 6.68 -25.03 -2.60
C THR A 188 7.77 -25.26 -3.65
N LYS A 189 7.73 -24.52 -4.77
CA LYS A 189 8.79 -24.53 -5.80
C LYS A 189 10.08 -23.90 -5.30
N VAL A 190 10.02 -23.01 -4.32
CA VAL A 190 11.22 -22.30 -3.83
C VAL A 190 12.21 -23.25 -3.13
N PRO A 191 11.80 -24.13 -2.20
CA PRO A 191 12.70 -25.16 -1.66
C PRO A 191 13.26 -26.15 -2.70
N GLU A 192 12.58 -26.37 -3.82
CA GLU A 192 13.03 -27.23 -4.92
C GLU A 192 14.18 -26.59 -5.74
N ALA A 193 14.43 -25.29 -5.58
CA ALA A 193 15.43 -24.56 -6.37
C ALA A 193 16.87 -25.04 -6.11
N ASP A 194 17.67 -24.96 -7.17
CA ASP A 194 19.12 -25.11 -7.14
C ASP A 194 19.84 -23.75 -7.31
N LEU A 195 19.08 -22.71 -7.66
CA LEU A 195 19.50 -21.31 -7.71
C LEU A 195 18.24 -20.44 -7.62
N MET A 196 18.30 -19.35 -6.84
CA MET A 196 17.25 -18.32 -6.87
C MET A 196 17.78 -17.02 -7.45
N LEU A 197 17.07 -16.45 -8.42
CA LEU A 197 17.31 -15.08 -8.90
C LEU A 197 16.24 -14.15 -8.34
N VAL A 198 16.66 -13.03 -7.75
CA VAL A 198 15.77 -11.98 -7.24
C VAL A 198 16.12 -10.69 -7.95
N MET A 199 15.18 -10.13 -8.71
CA MET A 199 15.48 -9.00 -9.59
C MET A 199 14.47 -7.86 -9.43
N GLY A 200 14.96 -6.63 -9.33
CA GLY A 200 14.12 -5.43 -9.39
C GLY A 200 13.03 -5.34 -8.31
N THR A 201 13.30 -5.80 -7.09
CA THR A 201 12.34 -5.72 -5.97
C THR A 201 13.02 -5.29 -4.68
N SER A 202 12.31 -4.47 -3.89
CA SER A 202 12.76 -4.03 -2.56
C SER A 202 12.48 -5.06 -1.46
N LEU A 203 11.72 -6.12 -1.75
CA LEU A 203 11.27 -7.14 -0.80
C LEU A 203 10.61 -6.55 0.46
N LYS A 204 9.85 -5.45 0.31
CA LYS A 204 9.12 -4.80 1.42
C LYS A 204 7.71 -5.34 1.63
N VAL A 205 7.12 -6.01 0.64
CA VAL A 205 5.71 -6.43 0.67
C VAL A 205 5.63 -7.95 0.80
N ALA A 206 5.09 -8.41 1.92
CA ALA A 206 4.75 -9.81 2.14
C ALA A 206 3.51 -10.20 1.32
N PRO A 207 3.34 -11.48 0.97
CA PRO A 207 4.20 -12.62 1.30
C PRO A 207 5.37 -12.84 0.32
N CYS A 208 5.44 -12.10 -0.80
CA CYS A 208 6.50 -12.25 -1.80
C CYS A 208 7.90 -11.99 -1.22
N SER A 209 8.04 -11.05 -0.29
CA SER A 209 9.29 -10.75 0.42
C SER A 209 9.87 -11.93 1.22
N GLU A 210 9.05 -12.92 1.55
CA GLU A 210 9.43 -14.08 2.36
C GLU A 210 10.00 -15.22 1.51
N LEU A 211 9.68 -15.27 0.20
CA LEU A 211 10.07 -16.36 -0.69
C LEU A 211 11.59 -16.62 -0.67
N PRO A 212 12.48 -15.60 -0.72
CA PRO A 212 13.93 -15.84 -0.67
C PRO A 212 14.43 -16.52 0.60
N ARG A 213 13.65 -16.51 1.69
CA ARG A 213 13.99 -17.19 2.95
C ARG A 213 13.69 -18.68 2.90
N LEU A 214 12.82 -19.12 1.99
CA LEU A 214 12.43 -20.53 1.80
C LEU A 214 13.48 -21.32 1.00
N VAL A 215 14.45 -20.64 0.38
CA VAL A 215 15.58 -21.29 -0.30
C VAL A 215 16.44 -22.03 0.72
N ARG A 216 16.75 -23.30 0.41
CA ARG A 216 17.58 -24.17 1.24
C ARG A 216 18.95 -23.55 1.52
N GLU A 217 19.53 -23.91 2.66
CA GLU A 217 20.91 -23.54 3.00
C GLU A 217 21.89 -24.15 1.98
N GLY A 218 22.97 -23.43 1.65
CA GLY A 218 23.93 -23.83 0.62
C GLY A 218 23.47 -23.64 -0.82
N VAL A 219 22.20 -23.27 -1.06
CA VAL A 219 21.71 -22.91 -2.40
C VAL A 219 21.92 -21.41 -2.64
N PRO A 220 22.64 -21.00 -3.71
CA PRO A 220 22.90 -19.60 -3.98
C PRO A 220 21.64 -18.79 -4.26
N ARG A 221 21.64 -17.53 -3.81
CA ARG A 221 20.62 -16.53 -4.12
C ARG A 221 21.29 -15.31 -4.73
N VAL A 222 20.83 -14.89 -5.90
CA VAL A 222 21.42 -13.77 -6.64
C VAL A 222 20.45 -12.61 -6.63
N LEU A 223 20.85 -11.48 -6.06
CA LEU A 223 20.12 -10.22 -6.14
C LEU A 223 20.66 -9.39 -7.30
N ILE A 224 19.80 -9.02 -8.25
CA ILE A 224 20.10 -8.00 -9.27
C ILE A 224 19.18 -6.82 -9.03
N ASN A 225 19.68 -5.78 -8.37
CA ASN A 225 18.85 -4.66 -7.94
C ASN A 225 19.71 -3.42 -7.67
N ARG A 226 19.12 -2.22 -7.69
CA ARG A 226 19.85 -0.98 -7.39
C ARG A 226 20.40 -0.94 -5.97
N GLU A 227 19.63 -1.48 -5.04
CA GLU A 227 19.92 -1.48 -3.61
C GLU A 227 19.86 -2.91 -3.08
N THR A 228 20.45 -3.14 -1.91
CA THR A 228 20.24 -4.39 -1.17
C THR A 228 18.78 -4.53 -0.77
N ALA A 229 18.29 -5.77 -0.65
CA ALA A 229 16.89 -6.04 -0.34
C ALA A 229 16.75 -7.26 0.58
N GLY A 230 15.86 -7.15 1.56
CA GLY A 230 15.61 -8.23 2.53
C GLY A 230 16.88 -8.66 3.26
N ASN A 231 17.13 -9.97 3.30
CA ASN A 231 18.32 -10.58 3.91
C ASN A 231 19.31 -11.12 2.86
N LEU A 232 19.24 -10.65 1.62
CA LEU A 232 20.16 -11.05 0.55
C LEU A 232 21.50 -10.35 0.73
N GLY A 233 22.58 -11.13 0.60
CA GLY A 233 23.95 -10.71 0.94
C GLY A 233 24.38 -11.09 2.35
N MET A 234 23.54 -11.80 3.11
CA MET A 234 23.85 -12.27 4.46
C MET A 234 24.34 -13.72 4.50
N ARG A 235 24.01 -14.55 3.50
CA ARG A 235 24.54 -15.91 3.38
C ARG A 235 25.85 -15.90 2.60
N PRO A 236 26.81 -16.80 2.89
CA PRO A 236 28.04 -16.92 2.10
C PRO A 236 27.81 -17.18 0.61
N GLU A 237 26.69 -17.82 0.25
CA GLU A 237 26.33 -18.16 -1.12
C GLU A 237 25.52 -17.06 -1.83
N ASP A 238 25.19 -15.97 -1.13
CA ASP A 238 24.46 -14.86 -1.74
C ASP A 238 25.39 -14.01 -2.62
N VAL A 239 24.90 -13.64 -3.80
CA VAL A 239 25.60 -12.73 -4.72
C VAL A 239 24.73 -11.51 -4.96
N CYS A 240 25.27 -10.31 -4.74
CA CYS A 240 24.54 -9.05 -4.98
C CYS A 240 25.18 -8.28 -6.15
N ILE A 241 24.47 -8.24 -7.28
CA ILE A 241 24.82 -7.44 -8.45
C ILE A 241 24.07 -6.11 -8.34
N LEU A 242 24.72 -5.11 -7.75
CA LEU A 242 24.10 -3.81 -7.51
C LEU A 242 24.17 -2.90 -8.74
N GLY A 243 23.04 -2.30 -9.10
CA GLY A 243 22.89 -1.41 -10.25
C GLY A 243 21.55 -1.55 -10.95
N ASP A 244 21.46 -1.02 -12.17
CA ASP A 244 20.26 -1.19 -13.00
C ASP A 244 20.09 -2.67 -13.42
N CYS A 245 18.84 -3.15 -13.43
CA CYS A 245 18.54 -4.57 -13.65
C CYS A 245 19.05 -5.06 -15.01
N ASP A 246 18.79 -4.32 -16.08
CA ASP A 246 19.20 -4.69 -17.43
C ASP A 246 20.73 -4.81 -17.56
N ASP A 247 21.49 -3.93 -16.89
CA ASP A 247 22.96 -3.98 -16.90
C ASP A 247 23.48 -5.17 -16.10
N GLY A 248 22.88 -5.46 -14.93
CA GLY A 248 23.22 -6.64 -14.15
C GLY A 248 22.91 -7.94 -14.90
N VAL A 249 21.77 -8.00 -15.58
CA VAL A 249 21.36 -9.13 -16.43
C VAL A 249 22.30 -9.27 -17.63
N ARG A 250 22.69 -8.18 -18.30
CA ARG A 250 23.70 -8.23 -19.38
C ARG A 250 25.03 -8.80 -18.91
N LYS A 251 25.51 -8.41 -17.73
CA LYS A 251 26.75 -8.99 -17.14
C LYS A 251 26.62 -10.49 -16.91
N LEU A 252 25.47 -10.95 -16.39
CA LEU A 252 25.22 -12.38 -16.19
C LEU A 252 25.10 -13.13 -17.53
N ALA A 253 24.39 -12.56 -18.51
CA ALA A 253 24.23 -13.13 -19.84
C ALA A 253 25.58 -13.22 -20.57
N ASP A 254 26.46 -12.22 -20.43
CA ASP A 254 27.81 -12.22 -20.99
C ASP A 254 28.65 -13.35 -20.40
N ALA A 255 28.64 -13.49 -19.06
CA ALA A 255 29.32 -14.59 -18.39
C ALA A 255 28.78 -15.98 -18.79
N LEU A 256 27.51 -16.08 -19.20
CA LEU A 256 26.87 -17.28 -19.72
C LEU A 256 27.13 -17.52 -21.21
N GLY A 257 27.60 -16.51 -21.95
CA GLY A 257 27.71 -16.53 -23.42
C GLY A 257 26.36 -16.42 -24.12
N TRP A 258 25.35 -15.80 -23.49
CA TRP A 258 23.96 -15.72 -23.95
C TRP A 258 23.55 -14.33 -24.46
N THR A 259 24.47 -13.37 -24.50
CA THR A 259 24.17 -11.97 -24.84
C THR A 259 23.47 -11.83 -26.19
N GLU A 260 23.98 -12.44 -27.25
CA GLU A 260 23.39 -12.33 -28.59
C GLU A 260 22.00 -12.97 -28.67
N GLU A 261 21.81 -14.15 -28.08
CA GLU A 261 20.50 -14.82 -28.02
C GLU A 261 19.47 -13.97 -27.27
N MET A 262 19.86 -13.41 -26.13
CA MET A 262 18.98 -12.56 -25.30
C MET A 262 18.59 -11.27 -26.02
N GLU A 263 19.55 -10.58 -26.64
CA GLU A 263 19.31 -9.34 -27.39
C GLU A 263 18.45 -9.59 -28.65
N SER A 264 18.58 -10.76 -29.31
CA SER A 264 17.68 -11.15 -30.40
C SER A 264 16.24 -11.32 -29.91
N LEU A 265 16.03 -12.07 -28.83
CA LEU A 265 14.70 -12.28 -28.24
C LEU A 265 14.05 -10.96 -27.81
N TRP A 266 14.82 -10.06 -27.24
CA TRP A 266 14.33 -8.74 -26.85
C TRP A 266 13.85 -7.92 -28.06
N LYS A 267 14.65 -7.87 -29.13
CA LYS A 267 14.28 -7.17 -30.38
C LYS A 267 13.04 -7.78 -31.03
N GLU A 268 12.93 -9.10 -31.06
CA GLU A 268 11.76 -9.82 -31.56
C GLU A 268 10.51 -9.47 -30.75
N ALA A 269 10.60 -9.46 -29.41
CA ALA A 269 9.48 -9.11 -28.54
C ALA A 269 9.02 -7.65 -28.71
N ILE A 270 9.97 -6.70 -28.86
CA ILE A 270 9.65 -5.31 -29.19
C ILE A 270 8.95 -5.22 -30.53
N ALA A 271 9.48 -5.86 -31.57
CA ALA A 271 8.90 -5.83 -32.91
C ALA A 271 7.49 -6.44 -32.94
N ALA A 272 7.27 -7.53 -32.20
CA ALA A 272 5.95 -8.14 -32.04
C ALA A 272 4.97 -7.17 -31.35
N LYS A 273 5.40 -6.46 -30.32
CA LYS A 273 4.59 -5.44 -29.64
C LYS A 273 4.23 -4.28 -30.57
N ASP A 274 5.20 -3.80 -31.35
CA ASP A 274 5.00 -2.72 -32.32
C ASP A 274 4.03 -3.11 -33.45
N ALA A 275 4.01 -4.38 -33.86
CA ALA A 275 3.11 -4.88 -34.90
C ALA A 275 1.65 -4.98 -34.46
N VAL A 276 1.38 -5.09 -33.15
CA VAL A 276 0.01 -5.27 -32.61
C VAL A 276 -0.72 -3.94 -32.44
N GLN A 277 -0.04 -2.79 -32.59
CA GLN A 277 -0.51 -1.40 -32.49
C GLN A 277 -2.02 -1.26 -32.19
N GLU A 278 -2.39 -1.49 -30.92
CA GLU A 278 -3.76 -1.28 -30.48
C GLU A 278 -3.99 0.24 -30.38
N ASP A 279 -4.92 0.76 -31.19
CA ASP A 279 -5.35 2.16 -31.11
C ASP A 279 -6.22 2.35 -29.85
N TRP A 280 -5.63 2.95 -28.81
CA TRP A 280 -6.31 3.30 -27.57
C TRP A 280 -6.84 4.75 -27.58
N GLY A 281 -6.78 5.45 -28.73
CA GLY A 281 -7.14 6.86 -28.87
C GLY A 281 -6.04 7.83 -28.41
N ASP A 282 -6.33 9.13 -28.44
CA ASP A 282 -5.38 10.17 -28.04
C ASP A 282 -5.00 10.05 -26.55
N GLU A 283 -3.70 10.02 -26.25
CA GLU A 283 -3.16 10.06 -24.87
C GLU A 283 -3.49 11.42 -24.22
N GLU A 284 -4.62 11.49 -23.50
CA GLU A 284 -4.88 12.61 -22.59
C GLU A 284 -3.86 12.58 -21.45
N ARG A 285 -3.21 13.72 -21.17
CA ARG A 285 -2.23 13.81 -20.07
C ARG A 285 -2.91 13.51 -18.74
N LEU A 286 -2.26 12.66 -17.92
CA LEU A 286 -2.76 12.27 -16.59
C LEU A 286 -3.16 13.48 -15.72
N GLU A 287 -2.41 14.58 -15.81
CA GLU A 287 -2.71 15.83 -15.10
C GLU A 287 -4.03 16.48 -15.56
N GLU A 288 -4.30 16.51 -16.86
CA GLU A 288 -5.53 17.08 -17.42
C GLU A 288 -6.76 16.24 -17.04
N LEU A 289 -6.61 14.91 -17.03
CA LEU A 289 -7.63 13.99 -16.53
C LEU A 289 -7.90 14.20 -15.05
N ILE A 290 -6.86 14.25 -14.23
CA ILE A 290 -6.98 14.47 -12.78
C ILE A 290 -7.65 15.81 -12.50
N ASP A 291 -7.27 16.88 -13.20
CA ASP A 291 -7.89 18.20 -13.04
C ASP A 291 -9.35 18.21 -13.48
N LYS A 292 -9.69 17.56 -14.61
CA LYS A 292 -11.07 17.41 -15.08
C LYS A 292 -11.92 16.66 -14.04
N TYR A 293 -11.40 15.57 -13.46
CA TYR A 293 -12.09 14.81 -12.42
C TYR A 293 -12.20 15.60 -11.11
N ALA A 294 -11.12 16.26 -10.66
CA ALA A 294 -11.14 17.10 -9.47
C ALA A 294 -12.15 18.26 -9.61
N LYS A 295 -12.24 18.89 -10.80
CA LYS A 295 -13.27 19.88 -11.13
C LYS A 295 -14.66 19.27 -11.13
N THR A 296 -14.87 18.10 -11.74
CA THR A 296 -16.17 17.40 -11.74
C THR A 296 -16.63 17.05 -10.31
N LEU A 297 -15.71 16.57 -9.45
CA LEU A 297 -15.96 16.30 -8.03
C LEU A 297 -16.30 17.58 -7.25
N THR A 298 -15.74 18.73 -7.65
CA THR A 298 -15.96 20.04 -7.04
C THR A 298 -17.28 20.68 -7.51
N ASP A 299 -17.53 20.64 -8.82
CA ASP A 299 -18.68 21.23 -9.50
C ASP A 299 -19.98 20.46 -9.23
N ALA A 300 -19.90 19.14 -9.05
CA ALA A 300 -21.07 18.33 -8.79
C ALA A 300 -21.68 18.54 -7.39
N ARG A 301 -20.99 19.18 -6.42
CA ARG A 301 -21.36 19.15 -4.98
C ARG A 301 -21.70 17.74 -4.44
N MET A 302 -21.34 16.71 -5.19
CA MET A 302 -21.69 15.32 -4.96
C MET A 302 -20.38 14.62 -4.65
N ILE A 303 -20.04 14.62 -3.36
CA ILE A 303 -19.52 13.39 -2.75
C ILE A 303 -20.46 12.30 -3.26
N SER A 304 -19.98 11.35 -4.09
CA SER A 304 -20.87 10.35 -4.70
C SER A 304 -21.76 9.75 -3.59
N ASP A 305 -23.02 9.42 -3.88
CA ASP A 305 -23.87 8.81 -2.86
C ASP A 305 -23.22 7.56 -2.25
N GLY A 306 -22.30 6.91 -2.98
CA GLY A 306 -21.40 5.86 -2.50
C GLY A 306 -20.34 6.34 -1.51
N HIS A 307 -19.68 7.48 -1.77
CA HIS A 307 -18.68 8.11 -0.89
C HIS A 307 -19.35 8.72 0.36
N LYS A 308 -20.58 9.28 0.24
CA LYS A 308 -21.38 9.76 1.38
C LYS A 308 -21.91 8.60 2.22
N ARG A 309 -22.43 7.53 1.56
CA ARG A 309 -22.75 6.26 2.22
C ARG A 309 -21.53 5.54 2.78
N MET A 310 -20.32 5.75 2.26
CA MET A 310 -19.10 5.15 2.81
C MET A 310 -18.71 5.86 4.11
N LEU A 311 -18.77 7.19 4.16
CA LEU A 311 -18.55 7.96 5.40
C LEU A 311 -19.66 7.65 6.43
N GLU A 312 -20.91 7.53 5.99
CA GLU A 312 -22.07 7.18 6.82
C GLU A 312 -22.11 5.69 7.25
N ASN A 313 -21.67 4.74 6.41
CA ASN A 313 -21.76 3.29 6.70
C ASN A 313 -20.45 2.64 7.17
N HIS A 314 -19.27 3.20 6.89
CA HIS A 314 -18.00 2.65 7.40
C HIS A 314 -17.54 3.32 8.70
N LEU A 315 -18.02 4.53 9.01
CA LEU A 315 -17.68 5.26 10.23
C LEU A 315 -18.91 5.87 10.96
N GLY A 316 -20.09 5.85 10.34
CA GLY A 316 -21.09 6.89 10.61
C GLY A 316 -22.43 6.50 11.22
N LYS A 317 -22.69 5.26 11.68
CA LYS A 317 -23.95 5.05 12.46
C LYS A 317 -23.78 5.27 13.95
N LYS A 318 -22.79 4.64 14.59
CA LYS A 318 -22.55 4.85 16.04
C LYS A 318 -21.94 6.23 16.33
N PHE A 319 -20.90 6.64 15.59
CA PHE A 319 -20.20 7.89 15.90
C PHE A 319 -20.85 9.14 15.30
N ALA A 320 -21.61 9.08 14.19
CA ALA A 320 -22.39 10.25 13.76
C ALA A 320 -23.56 10.52 14.72
N ASP A 321 -24.20 9.47 15.26
CA ASP A 321 -25.15 9.63 16.36
C ASP A 321 -24.47 10.20 17.62
N VAL A 322 -23.24 9.79 17.94
CA VAL A 322 -22.45 10.41 19.04
C VAL A 322 -22.15 11.88 18.76
N LEU A 323 -21.71 12.25 17.55
CA LEU A 323 -21.42 13.64 17.17
C LEU A 323 -22.68 14.52 17.26
N ASN A 324 -23.85 13.94 16.98
CA ASN A 324 -25.15 14.61 17.05
C ASN A 324 -25.77 14.61 18.46
N ARG A 325 -25.52 13.59 19.30
CA ARG A 325 -26.10 13.44 20.66
C ARG A 325 -25.22 13.99 21.78
N THR A 326 -23.91 14.15 21.55
CA THR A 326 -22.97 14.69 22.54
C THR A 326 -22.68 16.17 22.31
N ARG A 327 -22.14 16.87 23.32
CA ARG A 327 -21.68 18.26 23.17
C ARG A 327 -20.48 18.43 22.22
N LEU A 328 -19.99 17.34 21.62
CA LEU A 328 -18.78 17.31 20.81
C LEU A 328 -18.92 18.14 19.52
N GLY A 329 -20.02 17.99 18.78
CA GLY A 329 -20.25 18.72 17.53
C GLY A 329 -20.14 20.24 17.69
N PRO A 330 -20.89 20.87 18.61
CA PRO A 330 -20.74 22.30 18.91
C PRO A 330 -19.34 22.65 19.44
N ALA A 331 -18.74 21.78 20.26
CA ALA A 331 -17.44 22.04 20.86
C ALA A 331 -16.28 22.02 19.86
N ILE A 332 -16.42 21.43 18.67
CA ILE A 332 -15.35 21.39 17.65
C ILE A 332 -15.53 22.38 16.50
N GLN A 333 -16.60 23.18 16.54
CA GLN A 333 -16.84 24.24 15.58
C GLN A 333 -16.25 25.57 16.05
N ARG A 334 -15.72 26.37 15.11
CA ARG A 334 -15.32 27.75 15.39
C ARG A 334 -16.56 28.63 15.46
N SER A 335 -16.52 29.66 16.29
CA SER A 335 -17.62 30.62 16.42
C SER A 335 -17.11 32.03 16.14
N SER A 336 -18.00 32.97 15.84
CA SER A 336 -17.63 34.38 15.73
C SER A 336 -17.05 34.96 17.04
N SER A 337 -17.37 34.33 18.19
CA SER A 337 -16.84 34.69 19.50
C SER A 337 -15.50 34.03 19.86
N ASP A 338 -15.10 32.95 19.19
CA ASP A 338 -13.80 32.28 19.37
C ASP A 338 -13.39 31.61 18.05
N ALA A 339 -12.53 32.32 17.32
CA ALA A 339 -12.06 31.92 15.99
C ALA A 339 -10.79 31.05 16.03
N ARG A 340 -10.26 30.75 17.22
CA ARG A 340 -9.02 29.98 17.37
C ARG A 340 -9.13 28.58 16.74
N PRO A 341 -8.06 28.06 16.14
CA PRO A 341 -8.01 26.68 15.67
C PRO A 341 -8.31 25.68 16.78
N VAL A 342 -9.09 24.65 16.44
CA VAL A 342 -9.49 23.60 17.39
C VAL A 342 -8.51 22.45 17.33
N VAL A 343 -8.01 22.04 18.49
CA VAL A 343 -7.22 20.81 18.64
C VAL A 343 -8.00 19.80 19.47
N LEU A 344 -8.47 18.76 18.81
CA LEU A 344 -9.20 17.66 19.43
C LEU A 344 -8.22 16.64 20.00
N MET A 345 -8.21 16.48 21.32
CA MET A 345 -7.38 15.51 22.04
C MET A 345 -8.21 14.26 22.35
N THR A 346 -7.84 13.11 21.78
CA THR A 346 -8.54 11.84 22.04
C THR A 346 -7.93 11.13 23.26
N CYS A 347 -8.75 10.79 24.26
CA CYS A 347 -8.34 10.13 25.49
C CYS A 347 -9.10 8.82 25.65
N GLY A 348 -8.36 7.72 25.84
CA GLY A 348 -8.96 6.41 26.01
C GLY A 348 -7.95 5.28 25.89
N VAL A 349 -8.26 4.14 26.50
CA VAL A 349 -7.42 2.93 26.46
C VAL A 349 -7.34 2.39 25.02
N ALA A 350 -6.31 1.62 24.68
CA ALA A 350 -6.24 0.93 23.40
C ALA A 350 -7.52 0.10 23.16
N GLY A 351 -8.06 0.10 21.94
CA GLY A 351 -9.34 -0.57 21.63
C GLY A 351 -10.61 0.24 21.93
N SER A 352 -10.51 1.42 22.57
CA SER A 352 -11.68 2.28 22.85
C SER A 352 -12.29 2.96 21.61
N GLY A 353 -11.60 2.95 20.46
CA GLY A 353 -12.08 3.53 19.20
C GLY A 353 -11.55 4.94 18.89
N LYS A 354 -10.43 5.37 19.49
CA LYS A 354 -9.81 6.69 19.26
C LYS A 354 -9.52 6.97 17.79
N SER A 355 -8.80 6.07 17.12
CA SER A 355 -8.46 6.21 15.70
C SER A 355 -9.70 6.20 14.81
N THR A 356 -10.72 5.43 15.21
CA THR A 356 -12.03 5.45 14.55
C THR A 356 -12.71 6.81 14.69
N LEU A 357 -12.72 7.40 15.89
CA LEU A 357 -13.25 8.74 16.13
C LEU A 357 -12.45 9.80 15.34
N ALA A 358 -11.12 9.75 15.39
CA ALA A 358 -10.26 10.70 14.68
C ALA A 358 -10.50 10.67 13.17
N LYS A 359 -10.57 9.48 12.57
CA LYS A 359 -10.93 9.30 11.16
C LYS A 359 -12.34 9.84 10.86
N SER A 360 -13.30 9.58 11.74
CA SER A 360 -14.68 10.08 11.59
C SER A 360 -14.74 11.62 11.62
N ILE A 361 -13.95 12.25 12.48
CA ILE A 361 -13.87 13.72 12.58
C ILE A 361 -13.27 14.32 11.31
N CYS A 362 -12.12 13.83 10.85
CA CYS A 362 -11.50 14.32 9.60
C CYS A 362 -12.40 14.11 8.38
N SER A 363 -13.17 13.02 8.38
CA SER A 363 -14.17 12.75 7.36
C SER A 363 -15.35 13.73 7.40
N ALA A 364 -15.90 14.00 8.58
CA ALA A 364 -17.07 14.86 8.74
C ALA A 364 -16.73 16.35 8.64
N TYR A 365 -15.50 16.73 9.00
CA TYR A 365 -15.02 18.10 9.05
C TYR A 365 -13.71 18.22 8.27
N PRO A 366 -13.76 18.56 6.97
CA PRO A 366 -12.57 18.61 6.10
C PRO A 366 -11.49 19.61 6.53
N SER A 367 -11.80 20.53 7.45
CA SER A 367 -10.82 21.45 8.04
C SER A 367 -9.93 20.79 9.10
N PHE A 368 -10.18 19.53 9.47
CA PHE A 368 -9.39 18.80 10.46
C PHE A 368 -8.28 17.98 9.81
N THR A 369 -7.04 18.21 10.26
CA THR A 369 -5.88 17.39 9.96
C THR A 369 -5.65 16.37 11.09
N ARG A 370 -5.45 15.08 10.75
CA ARG A 370 -5.14 14.03 11.73
C ARG A 370 -3.63 13.94 11.94
N LEU A 371 -3.19 14.05 13.19
CA LEU A 371 -1.83 13.71 13.62
C LEU A 371 -1.88 12.43 14.44
N SER A 372 -1.09 11.43 14.07
CA SER A 372 -1.08 10.10 14.69
C SER A 372 0.36 9.62 14.90
N ILE A 373 0.68 9.22 16.13
CA ILE A 373 1.98 8.63 16.49
C ILE A 373 2.18 7.34 15.72
N ASP A 374 1.18 6.46 15.71
CA ASP A 374 1.29 5.15 15.06
C ASP A 374 1.48 5.29 13.54
N THR A 375 0.76 6.23 12.90
CA THR A 375 0.96 6.53 11.47
C THR A 375 2.36 7.09 11.21
N TYR A 376 2.87 7.98 12.06
CA TYR A 376 4.21 8.53 11.93
C TYR A 376 5.26 7.42 12.03
N ILE A 377 5.21 6.60 13.07
CA ILE A 377 6.16 5.51 13.30
C ILE A 377 6.11 4.51 12.13
N TYR A 378 4.90 4.14 11.70
CA TYR A 378 4.73 3.25 10.55
C TYR A 378 5.36 3.83 9.28
N THR A 379 5.16 5.12 9.02
CA THR A 379 5.65 5.78 7.80
C THR A 379 7.17 5.90 7.78
N HIS A 380 7.80 6.15 8.93
CA HIS A 380 9.24 6.43 9.02
C HIS A 380 10.07 5.18 9.35
N HIS A 381 9.52 4.25 10.12
CA HIS A 381 10.25 3.12 10.70
C HIS A 381 9.63 1.76 10.35
N GLY A 382 8.41 1.71 9.79
CA GLY A 382 7.72 0.48 9.41
C GLY A 382 6.90 -0.15 10.55
N LEU A 383 6.58 -1.42 10.43
CA LEU A 383 5.74 -2.18 11.36
C LEU A 383 6.50 -2.68 12.58
N TYR A 384 5.88 -2.49 13.75
CA TYR A 384 6.37 -2.99 15.04
C TYR A 384 6.60 -4.50 15.03
N ASN A 385 7.78 -4.94 15.46
CA ASN A 385 8.18 -6.35 15.53
C ASN A 385 8.16 -7.08 14.17
N VAL A 386 8.18 -6.31 13.09
CA VAL A 386 8.30 -6.78 11.70
C VAL A 386 9.49 -6.08 11.03
N ASP A 387 9.46 -4.75 10.97
CA ASP A 387 10.51 -3.92 10.36
C ASP A 387 11.55 -3.45 11.38
N TYR A 388 11.19 -3.39 12.67
CA TYR A 388 12.12 -3.09 13.76
C TYR A 388 11.80 -3.89 15.03
N PRO A 389 12.83 -4.22 15.85
CA PRO A 389 12.63 -4.95 17.10
C PRO A 389 11.95 -4.09 18.18
N GLU A 390 11.14 -4.75 19.02
CA GLU A 390 10.35 -4.14 20.12
C GLU A 390 11.09 -3.07 20.93
N LYS A 391 12.37 -3.31 21.24
CA LYS A 391 13.23 -2.39 22.01
C LYS A 391 13.36 -0.98 21.42
N HIS A 392 13.05 -0.77 20.14
CA HIS A 392 13.13 0.55 19.50
C HIS A 392 11.81 1.33 19.52
N TYR A 393 10.70 0.70 19.90
CA TYR A 393 9.39 1.33 19.84
C TYR A 393 9.26 2.56 20.75
N GLU A 394 9.79 2.50 21.97
CA GLU A 394 9.78 3.63 22.92
C GLU A 394 10.60 4.83 22.39
N LYS A 395 11.73 4.55 21.73
CA LYS A 395 12.52 5.57 21.05
C LYS A 395 11.73 6.23 19.92
N TYR A 396 11.04 5.44 19.10
CA TYR A 396 10.27 5.95 17.98
C TYR A 396 9.00 6.69 18.41
N GLN A 397 8.39 6.32 19.53
CA GLN A 397 7.31 7.11 20.13
C GLN A 397 7.79 8.49 20.57
N THR A 398 8.94 8.55 21.25
CA THR A 398 9.56 9.83 21.66
C THR A 398 9.88 10.71 20.44
N GLU A 399 10.43 10.10 19.38
CA GLU A 399 10.73 10.80 18.12
C GLU A 399 9.46 11.32 17.43
N ALA A 400 8.44 10.47 17.29
CA ALA A 400 7.16 10.80 16.70
C ALA A 400 6.46 11.92 17.48
N GLU A 401 6.44 11.84 18.81
CA GLU A 401 5.85 12.87 19.66
C GLU A 401 6.54 14.22 19.46
N ALA A 402 7.88 14.24 19.45
CA ALA A 402 8.63 15.47 19.21
C ALA A 402 8.38 16.07 17.81
N ALA A 403 8.29 15.22 16.79
CA ALA A 403 8.00 15.66 15.42
C ALA A 403 6.56 16.21 15.30
N LEU A 404 5.59 15.51 15.86
CA LEU A 404 4.18 15.90 15.82
C LEU A 404 3.89 17.14 16.68
N LYS A 405 4.62 17.36 17.78
CA LYS A 405 4.60 18.63 18.54
C LYS A 405 5.03 19.80 17.66
N ARG A 406 6.17 19.68 16.95
CA ARG A 406 6.63 20.73 16.01
C ARG A 406 5.63 20.98 14.89
N GLN A 407 5.06 19.91 14.34
CA GLN A 407 4.05 20.01 13.28
C GLN A 407 2.77 20.69 13.79
N LEU A 408 2.31 20.37 15.00
CA LEU A 408 1.14 21.01 15.61
C LEU A 408 1.37 22.50 15.79
N VAL A 409 2.49 22.90 16.40
CA VAL A 409 2.85 24.31 16.60
C VAL A 409 2.85 25.06 15.28
N HIS A 410 3.51 24.49 14.25
CA HIS A 410 3.53 25.09 12.93
C HIS A 410 2.13 25.29 12.33
N ILE A 411 1.24 24.28 12.46
CA ILE A 411 -0.15 24.36 11.99
C ILE A 411 -0.91 25.48 12.72
N LEU A 412 -0.73 25.61 14.03
CA LEU A 412 -1.46 26.59 14.84
C LEU A 412 -0.95 28.03 14.62
N GLU A 413 0.36 28.21 14.42
CA GLU A 413 0.97 29.53 14.22
C GLU A 413 0.76 30.08 12.81
N HIS A 414 0.70 29.21 11.78
CA HIS A 414 0.72 29.62 10.37
C HIS A 414 -0.54 29.24 9.59
N GLY A 415 -1.48 28.50 10.19
CA GLY A 415 -2.59 27.88 9.48
C GLY A 415 -3.97 28.13 10.08
N ASP A 416 -4.98 28.00 9.23
CA ASP A 416 -6.40 28.00 9.61
C ASP A 416 -6.97 26.59 9.80
N ALA A 417 -6.14 25.54 9.88
CA ALA A 417 -6.60 24.16 10.01
C ALA A 417 -6.89 23.78 11.48
N ASN A 418 -7.93 22.99 11.71
CA ASN A 418 -8.14 22.31 12.97
C ASN A 418 -7.32 21.01 13.00
N VAL A 419 -7.05 20.47 14.18
CA VAL A 419 -6.24 19.25 14.33
C VAL A 419 -6.98 18.24 15.19
N VAL A 420 -6.89 16.96 14.84
CA VAL A 420 -7.21 15.86 15.74
C VAL A 420 -5.93 15.10 16.08
N LEU A 421 -5.63 15.02 17.37
CA LEU A 421 -4.54 14.25 17.93
C LEU A 421 -5.06 12.85 18.24
N ASP A 422 -4.73 11.90 17.38
CA ASP A 422 -5.06 10.49 17.54
C ASP A 422 -4.02 9.77 18.41
N PHE A 423 -3.91 10.26 19.64
CA PHE A 423 -2.98 9.80 20.66
C PHE A 423 -3.80 9.15 21.77
N SER A 424 -3.18 8.50 22.76
CA SER A 424 -3.95 7.88 23.86
C SER A 424 -4.27 8.82 25.02
N PHE A 425 -3.47 9.88 25.23
CA PHE A 425 -3.59 10.84 26.34
C PHE A 425 -3.96 10.18 27.68
N ALA A 426 -3.24 9.12 28.02
CA ALA A 426 -3.56 8.22 29.14
C ALA A 426 -3.24 8.82 30.51
N PHE A 427 -2.27 9.73 30.59
CA PHE A 427 -1.79 10.34 31.83
C PHE A 427 -2.17 11.82 31.90
N ARG A 428 -2.58 12.29 33.08
CA ARG A 428 -3.00 13.66 33.32
C ARG A 428 -1.88 14.67 33.07
N GLU A 429 -0.67 14.36 33.50
CA GLU A 429 0.51 15.20 33.29
C GLU A 429 0.72 15.52 31.80
N VAL A 430 0.66 14.50 30.95
CA VAL A 430 0.77 14.66 29.49
C VAL A 430 -0.41 15.47 28.93
N ARG A 431 -1.64 15.26 29.42
CA ARG A 431 -2.78 16.08 28.99
C ARG A 431 -2.58 17.54 29.32
N ASP A 432 -2.09 17.84 30.52
CA ASP A 432 -1.89 19.21 30.97
C ASP A 432 -0.75 19.89 30.20
N GLU A 433 0.35 19.18 29.92
CA GLU A 433 1.44 19.67 29.04
C GLU A 433 0.92 20.07 27.65
N TRP A 434 0.14 19.19 27.01
CA TRP A 434 -0.38 19.44 25.67
C TRP A 434 -1.45 20.54 25.65
N LYS A 435 -2.28 20.65 26.69
CA LYS A 435 -3.23 21.77 26.83
C LYS A 435 -2.51 23.12 26.90
N VAL A 436 -1.40 23.20 27.63
CA VAL A 436 -0.54 24.39 27.70
C VAL A 436 0.03 24.70 26.31
N LEU A 437 0.70 23.73 25.67
CA LEU A 437 1.28 23.88 24.34
C LEU A 437 0.26 24.40 23.31
N ILE A 438 -0.92 23.77 23.24
CA ILE A 438 -1.99 24.16 22.32
C ILE A 438 -2.42 25.61 22.58
N SER A 439 -2.59 25.99 23.85
CA SER A 439 -3.07 27.32 24.22
C SER A 439 -2.03 28.40 23.94
N GLU A 440 -0.75 28.12 24.20
CA GLU A 440 0.37 29.04 23.94
C GLU A 440 0.62 29.24 22.45
N SER A 441 0.39 28.20 21.62
CA SER A 441 0.46 28.28 20.16
C SER A 441 -0.81 28.89 19.51
N GLY A 442 -1.73 29.44 20.30
CA GLY A 442 -2.91 30.15 19.79
C GLY A 442 -4.12 29.27 19.42
N GLY A 443 -4.04 27.97 19.70
CA GLY A 443 -5.17 27.04 19.55
C GLY A 443 -6.09 26.99 20.76
N ARG A 444 -7.24 26.31 20.61
CA ARG A 444 -8.09 25.87 21.72
C ARG A 444 -8.17 24.36 21.73
N TRP A 445 -8.02 23.75 22.90
CA TRP A 445 -8.12 22.30 23.04
C TRP A 445 -9.55 21.85 23.32
N VAL A 446 -9.88 20.64 22.87
CA VAL A 446 -11.10 19.91 23.22
C VAL A 446 -10.69 18.50 23.63
N LEU A 447 -10.86 18.15 24.90
CA LEU A 447 -10.54 16.82 25.40
C LEU A 447 -11.76 15.90 25.27
N VAL A 448 -11.61 14.78 24.56
CA VAL A 448 -12.68 13.77 24.42
C VAL A 448 -12.24 12.48 25.09
N TYR A 449 -13.01 12.04 26.08
CA TYR A 449 -12.80 10.77 26.74
C TYR A 449 -13.75 9.71 26.18
N LEU A 450 -13.19 8.68 25.55
CA LEU A 450 -13.92 7.50 25.11
C LEU A 450 -14.06 6.51 26.28
N ASN A 451 -15.22 6.54 26.92
CA ASN A 451 -15.56 5.63 28.00
C ASN A 451 -16.16 4.33 27.43
N VAL A 452 -15.42 3.24 27.57
CA VAL A 452 -15.80 1.91 27.05
C VAL A 452 -15.65 0.90 28.17
N ASP A 453 -16.60 -0.02 28.28
CA ASP A 453 -16.53 -1.09 29.28
C ASP A 453 -15.25 -1.95 29.08
N PRO A 454 -14.48 -2.26 30.14
CA PRO A 454 -13.26 -3.07 30.02
C PRO A 454 -13.47 -4.45 29.39
N THR A 455 -14.65 -5.06 29.51
CA THR A 455 -14.98 -6.34 28.86
C THR A 455 -15.12 -6.17 27.34
N GLU A 456 -15.70 -5.06 26.90
CA GLU A 456 -15.83 -4.71 25.48
C GLU A 456 -14.48 -4.31 24.88
N ILE A 457 -13.62 -3.61 25.64
CA ILE A 457 -12.22 -3.34 25.25
C ILE A 457 -11.48 -4.65 24.98
N ARG A 458 -11.56 -5.63 25.90
CA ARG A 458 -10.93 -6.94 25.73
C ARG A 458 -11.44 -7.66 24.49
N ARG A 459 -12.76 -7.67 24.26
CA ARG A 459 -13.37 -8.26 23.05
C ARG A 459 -12.83 -7.61 21.77
N ARG A 460 -12.76 -6.28 21.73
CA ARG A 460 -12.27 -5.52 20.56
C ARG A 460 -10.79 -5.75 20.30
N VAL A 461 -9.97 -5.78 21.35
CA VAL A 461 -8.53 -6.05 21.24
C VAL A 461 -8.27 -7.47 20.76
N ALA A 462 -9.01 -8.46 21.27
CA ALA A 462 -8.92 -9.85 20.81
C ALA A 462 -9.30 -9.98 19.33
N ALA A 463 -10.40 -9.33 18.90
CA ALA A 463 -10.79 -9.30 17.49
C ALA A 463 -9.74 -8.61 16.61
N ARG A 464 -9.11 -7.52 17.09
CA ARG A 464 -8.03 -6.82 16.40
C ARG A 464 -6.78 -7.69 16.25
N ASN A 465 -6.36 -8.38 17.31
CA ASN A 465 -5.19 -9.25 17.29
C ASN A 465 -5.37 -10.48 16.40
N ALA A 466 -6.61 -10.91 16.15
CA ALA A 466 -6.94 -12.04 15.28
C ALA A 466 -6.90 -11.69 13.78
N VAL A 467 -6.73 -10.42 13.41
CA VAL A 467 -6.58 -10.00 12.02
C VAL A 467 -5.19 -10.40 11.50
N VAL A 468 -5.16 -11.10 10.37
CA VAL A 468 -3.94 -11.71 9.79
C VAL A 468 -3.01 -10.66 9.17
N GLU A 469 -3.56 -9.58 8.61
CA GLU A 469 -2.80 -8.44 8.09
C GLU A 469 -2.86 -7.25 9.05
N LYS A 470 -1.69 -6.74 9.45
CA LYS A 470 -1.58 -5.58 10.34
C LYS A 470 -1.24 -4.33 9.54
N ASP A 471 -1.93 -3.23 9.82
CA ASP A 471 -1.67 -1.90 9.27
C ASP A 471 -1.09 -0.95 10.34
N GLY A 472 -0.79 0.30 9.98
CA GLY A 472 -0.26 1.30 10.90
C GLY A 472 -1.11 1.53 12.16
N ASP A 473 -2.42 1.28 12.13
CA ASP A 473 -3.32 1.44 13.29
C ASP A 473 -3.50 0.13 14.10
N SER A 474 -2.96 -0.99 13.61
CA SER A 474 -3.08 -2.34 14.22
C SER A 474 -1.75 -3.11 14.34
N ALA A 475 -0.62 -2.46 14.02
CA ALA A 475 0.73 -3.03 14.05
C ALA A 475 1.11 -3.62 15.42
N PHE A 476 0.68 -2.97 16.51
CA PHE A 476 1.00 -3.40 17.87
C PHE A 476 0.09 -4.56 18.33
N CYS A 477 0.70 -5.74 18.56
CA CYS A 477 0.01 -6.88 19.18
C CYS A 477 -0.17 -6.62 20.68
N LEU A 478 -1.41 -6.43 21.12
CA LEU A 478 -1.70 -6.11 22.52
C LEU A 478 -2.02 -7.41 23.27
N THR A 479 -1.03 -7.99 23.97
CA THR A 479 -1.27 -9.18 24.80
C THR A 479 -2.18 -8.84 25.98
N GLU A 480 -2.84 -9.83 26.58
CA GLU A 480 -3.73 -9.62 27.73
C GLU A 480 -2.98 -8.98 28.91
N ASP A 481 -1.73 -9.38 29.16
CA ASP A 481 -0.88 -8.79 30.21
C ASP A 481 -0.56 -7.32 29.94
N VAL A 482 -0.33 -6.94 28.68
CA VAL A 482 -0.08 -5.54 28.28
C VAL A 482 -1.37 -4.72 28.37
N LEU A 483 -2.51 -5.29 27.97
CA LEU A 483 -3.80 -4.63 28.07
C LEU A 483 -4.20 -4.38 29.53
N GLU A 484 -3.97 -5.36 30.42
CA GLU A 484 -4.23 -5.23 31.85
C GLU A 484 -3.34 -4.16 32.49
N ARG A 485 -2.07 -4.04 32.08
CA ARG A 485 -1.19 -2.93 32.49
C ARG A 485 -1.72 -1.59 32.02
N TYR A 486 -2.20 -1.48 30.77
CA TYR A 486 -2.79 -0.25 30.26
C TYR A 486 -4.09 0.12 30.99
N LEU A 487 -4.94 -0.85 31.31
CA LEU A 487 -6.18 -0.62 32.07
C LEU A 487 -5.88 -0.16 33.50
N ARG A 488 -4.85 -0.71 34.16
CA ARG A 488 -4.45 -0.30 35.52
C ARG A 488 -3.74 1.05 35.56
N GLY A 489 -2.93 1.35 34.55
CA GLY A 489 -2.13 2.58 34.47
C GLY A 489 -2.87 3.77 33.85
N PHE A 490 -4.07 3.58 33.30
CA PHE A 490 -4.83 4.65 32.65
C PHE A 490 -5.46 5.61 33.67
N GLU A 491 -5.11 6.89 33.60
CA GLU A 491 -5.68 7.93 34.44
C GLU A 491 -6.89 8.53 33.75
N ARG A 492 -8.08 8.04 34.12
CA ARG A 492 -9.36 8.56 33.63
C ARG A 492 -9.46 10.07 33.88
N PRO A 493 -9.77 10.89 32.86
CA PRO A 493 -9.97 12.32 33.06
C PRO A 493 -11.27 12.54 33.86
N VAL A 494 -11.17 13.35 34.92
CA VAL A 494 -12.28 13.73 35.78
C VAL A 494 -12.16 15.20 36.13
N GLY A 495 -13.09 16.01 35.64
CA GLY A 495 -13.10 17.45 35.94
C GLY A 495 -12.02 18.24 35.21
N GLU A 496 -11.55 17.74 34.08
CA GLU A 496 -10.52 18.36 33.22
C GLU A 496 -11.10 19.17 32.06
N GLY A 497 -12.43 19.30 32.00
CA GLY A 497 -13.14 19.87 30.85
C GLY A 497 -13.39 18.84 29.75
N GLU A 498 -13.34 17.55 30.07
CA GLU A 498 -13.54 16.45 29.14
C GLU A 498 -14.98 16.33 28.66
N ILE A 499 -15.14 16.00 27.38
CA ILE A 499 -16.38 15.53 26.80
C ILE A 499 -16.36 14.01 26.88
N VAL A 500 -17.20 13.45 27.75
CA VAL A 500 -17.31 11.99 27.90
C VAL A 500 -18.22 11.44 26.81
N VAL A 501 -17.70 10.48 26.05
CA VAL A 501 -18.39 9.72 25.03
C VAL A 501 -18.47 8.28 25.49
N ASN A 502 -19.67 7.81 25.84
CA ASN A 502 -19.89 6.39 26.13
C ASN A 502 -20.02 5.64 24.80
N VAL A 503 -19.15 4.66 24.58
CA VAL A 503 -19.16 3.82 23.36
C VAL A 503 -19.57 2.42 23.77
N ASP A 504 -20.82 2.06 23.45
CA ASP A 504 -21.32 0.70 23.59
C ASP A 504 -20.68 -0.27 22.58
#